data_AF-A0AAV3SZP4-F1
#
_entry.id   AF-A0AAV3SZP4-F1
#
_cell.length_a   1.000
_cell.length_b   1.000
_cell.length_c   1.000
_cell.angle_alpha   90.00
_cell.angle_beta   90.00
_cell.angle_gamma   90.00
#
_symmetry.space_group_name_H-M   'P 1'
#
loop_
_entity.id
_entity.type
_entity.pdbx_description
1 polymer ?
#
loop_
_entity_poly.entity_id
_entity_poly.type
_entity_poly.pdbx_seq_one_letter_code
_entity_poly.pdbx_strand_id
1 'polypeptide(L)'
;MIPGADEYDVSLSIPDSDIADALAVTPDDVEPASELTFARNVFLPLTTACRYTCTYCTFYDPPGQADLMSPDDVREAVRRGADAGCTEALFTFGDDPDDRYTAVHDQLDEWGFDSIHDYLRRACEIALDEGLLPHANPGDQTREQMELVADVNASMGVMLETTADVQAHGGPRAKAPGQRLNTLRNAGELGIPFTTGILVGIGEEWRDRAESLLAIRELHERYGHIQEVIVQPVSNNERWRGGSPGVEALRRAVAMARAVLPESVSVQVPPNLAPVRDVLDCGIDDLGGVSPVTDDYINPDYEWPAVRELQSIADEAGVPLRERLPVYERYLDDDWVSDRVRAAIRAEDAAGERYRAVLD
;
A
#
# COMPACT_ATOMS: atom_id res chain seq x y z
N MET A 1 5.67 20.37 14.04
CA MET A 1 6.39 20.49 12.76
C MET A 1 6.89 19.11 12.41
N ILE A 2 6.46 18.57 11.28
CA ILE A 2 6.81 17.20 10.88
C ILE A 2 8.26 17.20 10.37
N PRO A 3 9.13 16.28 10.82
CA PRO A 3 10.53 16.22 10.42
C PRO A 3 10.70 16.14 8.89
N GLY A 4 11.50 17.07 8.34
CA GLY A 4 11.83 17.13 6.93
C GLY A 4 10.74 17.70 6.01
N ALA A 5 9.55 18.02 6.50
CA ALA A 5 8.46 18.49 5.63
C ALA A 5 8.78 19.81 4.90
N ASP A 6 9.47 20.73 5.57
CA ASP A 6 9.89 22.02 5.00
C ASP A 6 10.89 21.87 3.84
N GLU A 7 11.69 20.80 3.80
CA GLU A 7 12.63 20.52 2.70
C GLU A 7 11.91 20.24 1.37
N TYR A 8 10.68 19.76 1.45
CA TYR A 8 9.85 19.41 0.30
C TYR A 8 8.67 20.40 0.10
N ASP A 9 8.68 21.54 0.79
CA ASP A 9 7.58 22.53 0.77
C ASP A 9 6.21 21.92 1.16
N VAL A 10 6.21 20.89 2.01
CA VAL A 10 4.96 20.26 2.48
C VAL A 10 4.47 21.02 3.72
N SER A 11 3.41 21.80 3.54
CA SER A 11 2.73 22.51 4.62
C SER A 11 1.37 21.90 4.89
N LEU A 12 1.22 21.39 6.13
CA LEU A 12 0.03 20.73 6.63
C LEU A 12 -0.60 21.52 7.79
N SER A 13 -1.93 21.56 7.84
CA SER A 13 -2.70 22.25 8.89
C SER A 13 -3.35 21.22 9.81
N ILE A 14 -2.68 20.93 10.92
CA ILE A 14 -3.15 19.96 11.92
C ILE A 14 -3.36 20.69 13.25
N PRO A 15 -4.60 21.12 13.57
CA PRO A 15 -4.90 21.78 14.84
C PRO A 15 -4.64 20.86 16.04
N ASP A 16 -4.16 21.43 17.16
CA ASP A 16 -3.99 20.68 18.40
C ASP A 16 -5.32 20.13 18.95
N SER A 17 -6.46 20.77 18.63
CA SER A 17 -7.80 20.25 18.95
C SER A 17 -8.04 18.90 18.29
N ASP A 18 -7.71 18.77 17.01
CA ASP A 18 -7.97 17.57 16.23
C ASP A 18 -7.08 16.42 16.70
N ILE A 19 -5.85 16.74 17.12
CA ILE A 19 -4.96 15.78 17.78
C ILE A 19 -5.55 15.33 19.12
N ALA A 20 -6.08 16.26 19.92
CA ALA A 20 -6.71 15.92 21.19
C ALA A 20 -7.95 15.04 21.00
N ASP A 21 -8.77 15.34 20.00
CA ASP A 21 -9.97 14.57 19.64
C ASP A 21 -9.57 13.17 19.17
N ALA A 22 -8.60 13.05 18.26
CA ALA A 22 -8.06 11.76 17.81
C ALA A 22 -7.50 10.93 18.97
N LEU A 23 -6.78 11.56 19.91
CA LEU A 23 -6.25 10.88 21.10
C LEU A 23 -7.34 10.42 22.07
N ALA A 24 -8.51 11.07 22.07
CA ALA A 24 -9.63 10.69 22.93
C ALA A 24 -10.37 9.45 22.41
N VAL A 25 -10.23 9.11 21.13
CA VAL A 25 -10.92 7.98 20.49
C VAL A 25 -10.58 6.65 21.17
N THR A 26 -11.65 5.88 21.38
CA THR A 26 -11.67 4.50 21.85
C THR A 26 -12.43 3.62 20.84
N PRO A 27 -12.29 2.28 20.91
CA PRO A 27 -13.08 1.39 20.06
C PRO A 27 -14.60 1.56 20.17
N ASP A 28 -15.11 2.02 21.31
CA ASP A 28 -16.56 2.23 21.51
C ASP A 28 -17.10 3.48 20.79
N ASP A 29 -16.22 4.31 20.22
CA ASP A 29 -16.59 5.55 19.51
C ASP A 29 -16.82 5.34 18.00
N VAL A 30 -16.61 4.11 17.50
CA VAL A 30 -16.75 3.77 16.08
C VAL A 30 -17.68 2.57 15.91
N GLU A 31 -18.32 2.50 14.75
CA GLU A 31 -19.19 1.38 14.41
C GLU A 31 -18.45 0.38 13.51
N PRO A 32 -18.76 -0.92 13.62
CA PRO A 32 -18.28 -1.92 12.66
C PRO A 32 -18.74 -1.58 11.23
N ALA A 33 -17.93 -1.92 10.23
CA ALA A 33 -18.33 -1.74 8.84
C ALA A 33 -19.52 -2.64 8.48
N SER A 34 -20.35 -2.19 7.53
CA SER A 34 -21.50 -2.97 7.05
C SER A 34 -21.15 -4.05 6.03
N GLU A 35 -19.91 -4.05 5.53
CA GLU A 35 -19.34 -5.01 4.61
C GLU A 35 -17.82 -5.03 4.78
N LEU A 36 -17.18 -6.12 4.33
CA LEU A 36 -15.73 -6.20 4.22
C LEU A 36 -15.35 -6.42 2.76
N THR A 37 -14.29 -5.74 2.30
CA THR A 37 -13.74 -5.90 0.96
C THR A 37 -12.37 -6.56 0.95
N PHE A 38 -11.99 -7.12 -0.20
CA PHE A 38 -10.65 -7.66 -0.46
C PHE A 38 -10.35 -7.62 -1.96
N ALA A 39 -9.07 -7.65 -2.35
CA ALA A 39 -8.66 -7.76 -3.74
C ALA A 39 -7.94 -9.10 -4.00
N ARG A 40 -8.09 -9.68 -5.20
CA ARG A 40 -7.27 -10.84 -5.61
C ARG A 40 -6.09 -10.39 -6.44
N ASN A 41 -4.89 -10.65 -5.95
CA ASN A 41 -3.67 -10.14 -6.57
C ASN A 41 -2.65 -11.22 -6.92
N VAL A 42 -1.67 -10.80 -7.71
CA VAL A 42 -0.37 -11.43 -7.83
C VAL A 42 0.63 -10.49 -7.22
N PHE A 43 1.32 -10.92 -6.16
CA PHE A 43 2.39 -10.14 -5.56
C PHE A 43 3.67 -10.29 -6.39
N LEU A 44 4.18 -9.18 -6.92
CA LEU A 44 5.30 -9.12 -7.86
C LEU A 44 6.42 -8.26 -7.27
N PRO A 45 7.33 -8.87 -6.47
CA PRO A 45 8.50 -8.19 -5.95
C PRO A 45 9.52 -8.02 -7.06
N LEU A 46 9.52 -6.88 -7.75
CA LEU A 46 10.48 -6.65 -8.83
C LEU A 46 11.91 -6.76 -8.30
N THR A 47 12.16 -6.25 -7.10
CA THR A 47 13.40 -6.50 -6.38
C THR A 47 13.24 -6.24 -4.88
N THR A 48 13.98 -6.97 -4.07
CA THR A 48 14.16 -6.69 -2.62
C THR A 48 15.27 -5.67 -2.35
N ALA A 49 15.90 -5.13 -3.40
CA ALA A 49 16.86 -4.05 -3.28
C ALA A 49 16.17 -2.78 -2.77
N CYS A 50 16.80 -2.11 -1.81
CA CYS A 50 16.29 -0.86 -1.26
C CYS A 50 17.43 0.05 -0.81
N ARG A 51 17.32 1.35 -1.11
CA ARG A 51 18.22 2.39 -0.66
C ARG A 51 18.25 2.52 0.86
N TYR A 52 17.11 2.40 1.52
CA TYR A 52 16.97 2.50 2.98
C TYR A 52 17.29 1.20 3.71
N THR A 53 17.39 1.27 5.03
CA THR A 53 17.70 0.12 5.90
C THR A 53 16.77 0.06 7.11
N CYS A 54 15.47 0.30 6.91
CA CYS A 54 14.48 0.30 7.98
C CYS A 54 14.49 -1.03 8.72
N THR A 55 14.64 -1.00 10.06
CA THR A 55 14.90 -2.20 10.85
C THR A 55 13.68 -3.11 10.98
N TYR A 56 12.47 -2.56 10.86
CA TYR A 56 11.22 -3.33 10.83
C TYR A 56 10.94 -4.02 9.49
N CYS A 57 11.65 -3.65 8.42
CA CYS A 57 11.39 -4.21 7.10
C CYS A 57 12.01 -5.61 6.99
N THR A 58 11.28 -6.56 6.45
CA THR A 58 11.71 -7.90 6.02
C THR A 58 12.02 -7.92 4.54
N PHE A 59 11.41 -7.03 3.77
CA PHE A 59 11.55 -6.87 2.33
C PHE A 59 12.81 -6.04 1.97
N TYR A 60 13.97 -6.61 2.29
CA TYR A 60 15.28 -6.01 2.04
C TYR A 60 16.33 -7.10 1.98
N ASP A 61 17.11 -7.09 0.91
CA ASP A 61 18.35 -7.84 0.82
C ASP A 61 19.55 -6.89 0.76
N PRO A 62 20.69 -7.21 1.41
CA PRO A 62 21.87 -6.37 1.32
C PRO A 62 22.44 -6.35 -0.11
N PRO A 63 23.22 -5.31 -0.48
CA PRO A 63 23.85 -5.23 -1.80
C PRO A 63 24.62 -6.52 -2.18
N GLY A 64 24.29 -7.06 -3.35
CA GLY A 64 24.82 -8.32 -3.87
C GLY A 64 24.00 -9.57 -3.54
N GLN A 65 22.88 -9.44 -2.83
CA GLN A 65 21.94 -10.54 -2.55
C GLN A 65 20.54 -10.32 -3.11
N ALA A 66 20.20 -9.08 -3.49
CA ALA A 66 18.93 -8.77 -4.13
C ALA A 66 18.97 -9.14 -5.61
N ASP A 67 17.93 -9.83 -6.07
CA ASP A 67 17.70 -10.13 -7.48
C ASP A 67 16.68 -9.14 -8.09
N LEU A 68 16.70 -9.02 -9.42
CA LEU A 68 15.72 -8.27 -10.20
C LEU A 68 14.88 -9.27 -11.02
N MET A 69 13.59 -9.33 -10.77
CA MET A 69 12.65 -10.20 -11.48
C MET A 69 12.69 -9.86 -12.98
N SER A 70 12.78 -10.87 -13.86
CA SER A 70 12.88 -10.63 -15.30
C SER A 70 11.50 -10.34 -15.94
N PRO A 71 11.45 -9.68 -17.12
CA PRO A 71 10.20 -9.48 -17.84
C PRO A 71 9.42 -10.78 -18.15
N ASP A 72 10.15 -11.87 -18.38
CA ASP A 72 9.55 -13.19 -18.65
C ASP A 72 8.96 -13.79 -17.37
N ASP A 73 9.65 -13.67 -16.23
CA ASP A 73 9.12 -14.11 -14.93
C ASP A 73 7.88 -13.30 -14.55
N VAL A 74 7.90 -11.97 -14.76
CA VAL A 74 6.72 -11.10 -14.53
C VAL A 74 5.55 -11.61 -15.37
N ARG A 75 5.79 -11.88 -16.66
CA ARG A 75 4.75 -12.37 -17.57
C ARG A 75 4.20 -13.74 -17.14
N GLU A 76 5.07 -14.65 -16.73
CA GLU A 76 4.65 -15.98 -16.24
C GLU A 76 3.79 -15.86 -14.97
N ALA A 77 4.23 -15.07 -13.99
CA ALA A 77 3.51 -14.87 -12.74
C ALA A 77 2.13 -14.22 -12.96
N VAL A 78 2.08 -13.17 -13.77
CA VAL A 78 0.83 -12.48 -14.14
C VAL A 78 -0.13 -13.41 -14.86
N ARG A 79 0.34 -14.20 -15.85
CA ARG A 79 -0.49 -15.19 -16.54
C ARG A 79 -1.11 -16.20 -15.59
N ARG A 80 -0.29 -16.75 -14.69
CA ARG A 80 -0.75 -17.70 -13.67
C ARG A 80 -1.80 -17.08 -12.76
N GLY A 81 -1.66 -15.81 -12.41
CA GLY A 81 -2.66 -15.08 -11.63
C GLY A 81 -3.95 -14.82 -12.38
N ALA A 82 -3.87 -14.38 -13.63
CA ALA A 82 -5.04 -14.20 -14.48
C ALA A 82 -5.82 -15.50 -14.66
N ASP A 83 -5.12 -16.62 -14.89
CA ASP A 83 -5.71 -17.97 -14.95
C ASP A 83 -6.36 -18.41 -13.63
N ALA A 84 -5.84 -17.93 -12.49
CA ALA A 84 -6.39 -18.16 -11.16
C ALA A 84 -7.53 -17.19 -10.77
N GLY A 85 -7.88 -16.25 -11.67
CA GLY A 85 -8.94 -15.28 -11.47
C GLY A 85 -8.54 -14.03 -10.70
N CYS A 86 -7.25 -13.72 -10.57
CA CYS A 86 -6.81 -12.43 -10.01
C CYS A 86 -7.22 -11.26 -10.91
N THR A 87 -7.34 -10.09 -10.32
CA THR A 87 -7.61 -8.83 -11.02
C THR A 87 -6.49 -7.81 -10.84
N GLU A 88 -5.62 -7.99 -9.85
CA GLU A 88 -4.53 -7.08 -9.50
C GLU A 88 -3.14 -7.70 -9.78
N ALA A 89 -2.24 -6.89 -10.34
CA ALA A 89 -0.80 -7.13 -10.33
C ALA A 89 -0.14 -6.13 -9.37
N LEU A 90 0.24 -6.59 -8.19
CA LEU A 90 0.79 -5.79 -7.10
C LEU A 90 2.32 -5.74 -7.22
N PHE A 91 2.84 -4.68 -7.86
CA PHE A 91 4.28 -4.48 -8.03
C PHE A 91 4.90 -3.81 -6.81
N THR A 92 5.96 -4.38 -6.26
CA THR A 92 6.67 -3.82 -5.11
C THR A 92 8.19 -3.84 -5.32
N PHE A 93 8.86 -2.79 -4.86
CA PHE A 93 10.32 -2.73 -4.70
C PHE A 93 10.70 -1.62 -3.73
N GLY A 94 11.93 -1.67 -3.20
CA GLY A 94 12.43 -0.62 -2.31
C GLY A 94 12.84 0.65 -3.04
N ASP A 95 13.04 1.73 -2.30
CA ASP A 95 13.41 3.05 -2.84
C ASP A 95 14.74 3.05 -3.61
N ASP A 96 14.80 3.73 -4.77
CA ASP A 96 15.98 3.93 -5.64
C ASP A 96 17.01 2.77 -5.60
N PRO A 97 16.62 1.53 -5.94
CA PRO A 97 17.50 0.37 -5.82
C PRO A 97 18.70 0.47 -6.75
N ASP A 98 18.52 1.00 -7.95
CA ASP A 98 19.53 1.22 -8.99
C ASP A 98 20.57 2.31 -8.63
N ASP A 99 20.28 3.24 -7.71
CA ASP A 99 21.28 4.17 -7.16
C ASP A 99 22.27 3.48 -6.19
N ARG A 100 21.86 2.36 -5.59
CA ARG A 100 22.65 1.67 -4.54
C ARG A 100 23.18 0.30 -4.95
N TYR A 101 22.49 -0.42 -5.83
CA TYR A 101 22.76 -1.82 -6.17
C TYR A 101 23.28 -1.90 -7.60
N THR A 102 24.60 -1.95 -7.76
CA THR A 102 25.26 -2.02 -9.08
C THR A 102 24.76 -3.18 -9.93
N ALA A 103 24.48 -4.35 -9.34
CA ALA A 103 23.94 -5.48 -10.10
C ALA A 103 22.53 -5.23 -10.65
N VAL A 104 21.69 -4.50 -9.92
CA VAL A 104 20.35 -4.10 -10.39
C VAL A 104 20.48 -3.08 -11.52
N HIS A 105 21.34 -2.07 -11.34
CA HIS A 105 21.65 -1.07 -12.36
C HIS A 105 22.18 -1.71 -13.65
N ASP A 106 23.23 -2.54 -13.56
CA ASP A 106 23.85 -3.19 -14.72
C ASP A 106 22.84 -4.09 -15.47
N GLN A 107 21.92 -4.74 -14.75
CA GLN A 107 20.89 -5.58 -15.35
C GLN A 107 19.82 -4.76 -16.08
N LEU A 108 19.40 -3.62 -15.51
CA LEU A 108 18.49 -2.68 -16.16
C LEU A 108 19.11 -2.13 -17.44
N ASP A 109 20.38 -1.71 -17.39
CA ASP A 109 21.15 -1.25 -18.55
C ASP A 109 21.22 -2.33 -19.64
N GLU A 110 21.49 -3.59 -19.28
CA GLU A 110 21.52 -4.72 -20.22
C GLU A 110 20.17 -4.93 -20.91
N TRP A 111 19.06 -4.76 -20.18
CA TRP A 111 17.71 -4.83 -20.72
C TRP A 111 17.28 -3.57 -21.46
N GLY A 112 18.07 -2.50 -21.41
CA GLY A 112 17.83 -1.24 -22.08
C GLY A 112 16.87 -0.29 -21.33
N PHE A 113 16.83 -0.37 -20.01
CA PHE A 113 16.09 0.55 -19.15
C PHE A 113 17.04 1.52 -18.46
N ASP A 114 16.75 2.83 -18.52
CA ASP A 114 17.56 3.87 -17.89
C ASP A 114 17.37 3.94 -16.36
N SER A 115 16.27 3.37 -15.85
CA SER A 115 15.94 3.35 -14.42
C SER A 115 15.02 2.19 -14.05
N ILE A 116 14.91 1.92 -12.75
CA ILE A 116 13.90 0.97 -12.23
C ILE A 116 12.47 1.38 -12.59
N HIS A 117 12.19 2.67 -12.74
CA HIS A 117 10.84 3.16 -13.08
C HIS A 117 10.50 2.93 -14.56
N ASP A 118 11.48 2.98 -15.46
CA ASP A 118 11.30 2.57 -16.86
C ASP A 118 10.98 1.07 -16.94
N TYR A 119 11.65 0.27 -16.11
CA TYR A 119 11.33 -1.15 -16.00
C TYR A 119 9.96 -1.40 -15.36
N LEU A 120 9.60 -0.67 -14.29
CA LEU A 120 8.26 -0.73 -13.69
C LEU A 120 7.18 -0.44 -14.74
N ARG A 121 7.36 0.61 -15.57
CA ARG A 121 6.43 0.88 -16.67
C ARG A 121 6.26 -0.37 -17.54
N ARG A 122 7.37 -0.98 -17.97
CA ARG A 122 7.33 -2.20 -18.78
C ARG A 122 6.60 -3.33 -18.07
N ALA A 123 6.83 -3.53 -16.77
CA ALA A 123 6.18 -4.55 -15.97
C ALA A 123 4.66 -4.32 -15.87
N CYS A 124 4.22 -3.07 -15.61
CA CYS A 124 2.81 -2.69 -15.62
C CYS A 124 2.16 -2.94 -17.00
N GLU A 125 2.86 -2.65 -18.10
CA GLU A 125 2.35 -2.94 -19.44
C GLU A 125 2.19 -4.44 -19.69
N ILE A 126 3.13 -5.27 -19.22
CA ILE A 126 3.00 -6.73 -19.25
C ILE A 126 1.76 -7.18 -18.48
N ALA A 127 1.53 -6.61 -17.29
CA ALA A 127 0.34 -6.92 -16.50
C ALA A 127 -0.96 -6.61 -17.24
N LEU A 128 -1.06 -5.42 -17.85
CA LEU A 128 -2.22 -5.04 -18.66
C LEU A 128 -2.42 -5.98 -19.87
N ASP A 129 -1.33 -6.32 -20.57
CA ASP A 129 -1.36 -7.19 -21.75
C ASP A 129 -1.88 -8.61 -21.40
N GLU A 130 -1.57 -9.10 -20.21
CA GLU A 130 -1.98 -10.44 -19.73
C GLU A 130 -3.26 -10.39 -18.88
N GLY A 131 -3.90 -9.23 -18.77
CA GLY A 131 -5.20 -9.08 -18.15
C GLY A 131 -5.18 -8.97 -16.62
N LEU A 132 -4.19 -8.31 -16.03
CA LEU A 132 -4.25 -7.82 -14.64
C LEU A 132 -4.11 -6.28 -14.60
N LEU A 133 -4.79 -5.64 -13.65
CA LEU A 133 -4.67 -4.20 -13.40
C LEU A 133 -3.46 -3.93 -12.51
N PRO A 134 -2.51 -3.07 -12.91
CA PRO A 134 -1.36 -2.78 -12.07
C PRO A 134 -1.71 -1.91 -10.87
N HIS A 135 -1.16 -2.30 -9.71
CA HIS A 135 -1.02 -1.46 -8.53
C HIS A 135 0.47 -1.43 -8.14
N ALA A 136 1.09 -0.26 -8.16
CA ALA A 136 2.53 -0.14 -7.91
C ALA A 136 2.85 0.53 -6.56
N ASN A 137 3.71 -0.11 -5.79
CA ASN A 137 4.29 0.39 -4.54
C ASN A 137 5.83 0.51 -4.65
N PRO A 138 6.35 1.52 -5.38
CA PRO A 138 7.77 1.66 -5.69
C PRO A 138 8.56 2.50 -4.66
N GLY A 139 8.05 2.66 -3.44
CA GLY A 139 8.66 3.54 -2.43
C GLY A 139 8.39 5.03 -2.68
N ASP A 140 9.29 5.89 -2.22
CA ASP A 140 9.29 7.32 -2.47
C ASP A 140 9.52 7.61 -3.96
N GLN A 141 8.78 8.57 -4.49
CA GLN A 141 8.88 8.95 -5.89
C GLN A 141 8.92 10.46 -6.05
N THR A 142 9.76 10.93 -6.97
CA THR A 142 9.60 12.27 -7.53
C THR A 142 8.31 12.33 -8.35
N ARG A 143 7.87 13.55 -8.63
CA ARG A 143 6.70 13.77 -9.48
C ARG A 143 6.89 13.16 -10.87
N GLU A 144 8.07 13.32 -11.47
CA GLU A 144 8.39 12.79 -12.81
C GLU A 144 8.42 11.26 -12.84
N GLN A 145 8.98 10.61 -11.81
CA GLN A 145 8.97 9.15 -11.68
C GLN A 145 7.55 8.60 -11.57
N MET A 146 6.66 9.32 -10.87
CA MET A 146 5.26 8.93 -10.72
C MET A 146 4.47 9.18 -12.01
N GLU A 147 4.66 10.32 -12.67
CA GLU A 147 4.08 10.64 -13.99
C GLU A 147 4.42 9.59 -15.05
N LEU A 148 5.64 9.05 -15.03
CA LEU A 148 6.11 8.03 -15.97
C LEU A 148 5.28 6.74 -15.95
N VAL A 149 4.64 6.39 -14.83
CA VAL A 149 3.91 5.12 -14.67
C VAL A 149 2.43 5.30 -14.36
N ALA A 150 1.96 6.53 -14.12
CA ALA A 150 0.58 6.82 -13.73
C ALA A 150 -0.45 6.30 -14.74
N ASP A 151 -0.19 6.44 -16.05
CA ASP A 151 -1.15 6.04 -17.09
C ASP A 151 -1.30 4.52 -17.25
N VAL A 152 -0.39 3.73 -16.69
CA VAL A 152 -0.41 2.25 -16.74
C VAL A 152 -0.81 1.63 -15.40
N ASN A 153 -1.08 2.42 -14.36
CA ASN A 153 -1.52 1.93 -13.05
C ASN A 153 -2.98 2.26 -12.79
N ALA A 154 -3.72 1.30 -12.24
CA ALA A 154 -5.08 1.53 -11.74
C ALA A 154 -5.04 2.32 -10.41
N SER A 155 -4.02 2.06 -9.60
CA SER A 155 -3.73 2.78 -8.36
C SER A 155 -2.26 2.59 -8.02
N MET A 156 -1.76 3.37 -7.06
CA MET A 156 -0.39 3.27 -6.58
C MET A 156 -0.37 3.41 -5.06
N GLY A 157 0.77 3.19 -4.42
CA GLY A 157 0.84 3.36 -2.98
C GLY A 157 2.23 3.49 -2.39
N VAL A 158 2.25 4.05 -1.19
CA VAL A 158 3.41 3.99 -0.31
C VAL A 158 2.96 4.16 1.13
N MET A 159 3.47 3.33 2.04
CA MET A 159 3.25 3.52 3.47
C MET A 159 3.92 4.81 3.95
N LEU A 160 3.17 5.69 4.62
CA LEU A 160 3.72 6.83 5.35
C LEU A 160 4.52 6.36 6.57
N GLU A 161 4.07 5.25 7.19
CA GLU A 161 4.59 4.65 8.42
C GLU A 161 4.34 5.51 9.66
N THR A 162 4.92 6.70 9.70
CA THR A 162 4.80 7.64 10.82
C THR A 162 5.29 9.03 10.42
N THR A 163 4.71 10.07 11.02
CA THR A 163 5.23 11.44 10.97
C THR A 163 6.36 11.69 11.96
N ALA A 164 6.73 10.72 12.80
CA ALA A 164 7.80 10.85 13.78
C ALA A 164 9.18 10.51 13.20
N ASP A 165 10.21 11.13 13.79
CA ASP A 165 11.60 10.68 13.62
C ASP A 165 11.87 9.53 14.59
N VAL A 166 11.87 8.30 14.06
CA VAL A 166 12.04 7.07 14.83
C VAL A 166 13.36 6.39 14.52
N GLN A 167 13.98 5.77 15.54
CA GLN A 167 15.22 5.02 15.36
C GLN A 167 15.09 3.90 14.32
N ALA A 168 13.88 3.37 14.12
CA ALA A 168 13.62 2.31 13.13
C ALA A 168 13.91 2.73 11.68
N HIS A 169 13.84 4.03 11.38
CA HIS A 169 14.21 4.61 10.09
C HIS A 169 15.67 5.05 10.01
N GLY A 170 16.39 5.02 11.13
CA GLY A 170 17.74 5.52 11.24
C GLY A 170 18.78 4.73 10.45
N GLY A 171 19.92 5.37 10.19
CA GLY A 171 21.02 4.81 9.43
C GLY A 171 21.67 5.83 8.50
N PRO A 172 22.72 5.46 7.75
CA PRO A 172 23.38 6.36 6.81
C PRO A 172 22.50 6.72 5.60
N ARG A 173 21.49 5.89 5.29
CA ARG A 173 20.43 6.17 4.31
C ARG A 173 19.09 5.96 5.03
N ALA A 174 18.45 7.04 5.42
CA ALA A 174 17.28 7.04 6.32
C ALA A 174 16.03 7.54 5.60
N LYS A 175 14.89 6.96 5.96
CA LYS A 175 13.55 7.40 5.52
C LYS A 175 13.17 8.66 6.32
N ALA A 176 12.70 9.71 5.64
CA ALA A 176 12.27 10.95 6.28
C ALA A 176 10.76 11.15 6.12
N PRO A 177 10.01 11.49 7.19
CA PRO A 177 8.56 11.72 7.09
C PRO A 177 8.16 12.76 6.05
N GLY A 178 8.89 13.88 5.95
CA GLY A 178 8.64 14.91 4.95
C GLY A 178 8.72 14.42 3.51
N GLN A 179 9.65 13.50 3.21
CA GLN A 179 9.77 12.91 1.88
C GLN A 179 8.57 12.00 1.56
N ARG A 180 8.12 11.20 2.53
CA ARG A 180 6.91 10.37 2.37
C ARG A 180 5.68 11.21 2.11
N LEU A 181 5.48 12.28 2.89
CA LEU A 181 4.37 13.21 2.68
C LEU A 181 4.45 13.92 1.32
N ASN A 182 5.67 14.21 0.83
CA ASN A 182 5.86 14.72 -0.52
C ASN A 182 5.43 13.70 -1.59
N THR A 183 5.74 12.41 -1.42
CA THR A 183 5.26 11.34 -2.31
C THR A 183 3.73 11.29 -2.34
N LEU A 184 3.07 11.33 -1.17
CA LEU A 184 1.60 11.40 -1.09
C LEU A 184 1.06 12.67 -1.77
N ARG A 185 1.67 13.83 -1.54
CA ARG A 185 1.29 15.08 -2.22
C ARG A 185 1.40 14.96 -3.74
N ASN A 186 2.49 14.38 -4.26
CA ASN A 186 2.70 14.19 -5.70
C ASN A 186 1.55 13.35 -6.30
N ALA A 187 1.15 12.26 -5.63
CA ALA A 187 0.02 11.45 -6.07
C ALA A 187 -1.29 12.25 -6.11
N GLY A 188 -1.54 13.07 -5.09
CA GLY A 188 -2.68 13.98 -5.06
C GLY A 188 -2.69 15.01 -6.18
N GLU A 189 -1.54 15.62 -6.47
CA GLU A 189 -1.42 16.60 -7.56
C GLU A 189 -1.51 16.00 -8.96
N LEU A 190 -1.25 14.70 -9.08
CA LEU A 190 -1.37 13.93 -10.33
C LEU A 190 -2.74 13.27 -10.49
N GLY A 191 -3.60 13.30 -9.46
CA GLY A 191 -4.91 12.68 -9.50
C GLY A 191 -4.85 11.14 -9.55
N ILE A 192 -3.92 10.53 -8.82
CA ILE A 192 -3.73 9.08 -8.80
C ILE A 192 -4.41 8.48 -7.57
N PRO A 193 -5.35 7.51 -7.71
CA PRO A 193 -5.89 6.77 -6.57
C PRO A 193 -4.76 6.09 -5.79
N PHE A 194 -4.68 6.36 -4.49
CA PHE A 194 -3.47 6.08 -3.72
C PHE A 194 -3.74 5.33 -2.41
N THR A 195 -2.97 4.27 -2.16
CA THR A 195 -2.96 3.54 -0.88
C THR A 195 -1.79 4.04 -0.03
N THR A 196 -2.06 4.28 1.26
CA THR A 196 -1.00 4.59 2.23
C THR A 196 -1.31 3.93 3.57
N GLY A 197 -0.61 4.28 4.63
CA GLY A 197 -0.82 3.67 5.93
C GLY A 197 0.17 4.08 6.99
N ILE A 198 -0.10 3.65 8.22
CA ILE A 198 0.77 3.83 9.38
C ILE A 198 1.26 2.48 9.88
N LEU A 199 2.48 2.46 10.42
CA LEU A 199 3.01 1.37 11.21
C LEU A 199 2.85 1.68 12.69
N VAL A 200 2.34 0.71 13.43
CA VAL A 200 2.07 0.80 14.86
C VAL A 200 3.15 0.02 15.61
N GLY A 201 3.90 0.72 16.46
CA GLY A 201 4.88 0.14 17.38
C GLY A 201 6.34 0.20 16.91
N ILE A 202 6.69 1.04 15.94
CA ILE A 202 8.06 1.23 15.45
C ILE A 202 8.88 2.25 16.25
N GLY A 203 8.34 2.73 17.37
CA GLY A 203 8.96 3.68 18.29
C GLY A 203 8.29 5.05 18.31
N GLU A 204 7.17 5.19 17.60
CA GLU A 204 6.29 6.36 17.62
C GLU A 204 5.39 6.38 18.85
N GLU A 205 5.03 7.58 19.32
CA GLU A 205 4.10 7.80 20.41
C GLU A 205 2.64 7.89 19.90
N TRP A 206 1.67 7.84 20.81
CA TRP A 206 0.25 8.00 20.44
C TRP A 206 -0.06 9.30 19.70
N ARG A 207 0.62 10.39 20.07
CA ARG A 207 0.47 11.68 19.39
C ARG A 207 0.94 11.59 17.94
N ASP A 208 2.03 10.86 17.68
CA ASP A 208 2.58 10.71 16.34
C ASP A 208 1.63 9.92 15.43
N ARG A 209 0.94 8.91 15.98
CA ARG A 209 -0.12 8.18 15.25
C ARG A 209 -1.27 9.11 14.85
N ALA A 210 -1.74 9.92 15.79
CA ALA A 210 -2.78 10.91 15.53
C ALA A 210 -2.33 11.93 14.47
N GLU A 211 -1.12 12.50 14.61
CA GLU A 211 -0.55 13.43 13.63
C GLU A 211 -0.39 12.78 12.25
N SER A 212 0.00 11.50 12.17
CA SER A 212 0.12 10.77 10.91
C SER A 212 -1.23 10.59 10.20
N LEU A 213 -2.25 10.17 10.94
CA LEU A 213 -3.61 10.00 10.39
C LEU A 213 -4.22 11.34 9.98
N LEU A 214 -3.99 12.40 10.76
CA LEU A 214 -4.46 13.75 10.42
C LEU A 214 -3.72 14.33 9.21
N ALA A 215 -2.43 14.04 9.04
CA ALA A 215 -1.67 14.40 7.84
C ALA A 215 -2.23 13.71 6.59
N ILE A 216 -2.53 12.41 6.69
CA ILE A 216 -3.18 11.63 5.63
C ILE A 216 -4.56 12.23 5.31
N ARG A 217 -5.38 12.49 6.33
CA ARG A 217 -6.71 13.11 6.17
C ARG A 217 -6.61 14.43 5.42
N GLU A 218 -5.73 15.33 5.84
CA GLU A 218 -5.62 16.65 5.21
C GLU A 218 -5.18 16.56 3.75
N LEU A 219 -4.24 15.68 3.41
CA LEU A 219 -3.84 15.42 2.03
C LEU A 219 -5.00 14.83 1.21
N HIS A 220 -5.82 13.95 1.79
CA HIS A 220 -7.03 13.46 1.13
C HIS A 220 -8.08 14.57 0.97
N GLU A 221 -8.32 15.41 1.99
CA GLU A 221 -9.28 16.52 1.88
C GLU A 221 -8.87 17.55 0.82
N ARG A 222 -7.55 17.75 0.64
CA ARG A 222 -7.02 18.69 -0.36
C ARG A 222 -7.14 18.16 -1.79
N TYR A 223 -6.87 16.88 -2.01
CA TYR A 223 -6.70 16.33 -3.36
C TYR A 223 -7.70 15.24 -3.72
N GLY A 224 -8.33 14.57 -2.76
CA GLY A 224 -9.34 13.52 -2.97
C GLY A 224 -8.78 12.14 -3.32
N HIS A 225 -7.46 11.95 -3.32
CA HIS A 225 -6.77 10.83 -3.97
C HIS A 225 -6.59 9.56 -3.12
N ILE A 226 -6.51 9.69 -1.79
CA ILE A 226 -6.27 8.53 -0.92
C ILE A 226 -7.49 7.62 -0.89
N GLN A 227 -7.34 6.38 -1.34
CA GLN A 227 -8.45 5.42 -1.37
C GLN A 227 -8.54 4.60 -0.09
N GLU A 228 -7.39 4.31 0.51
CA GLU A 228 -7.22 3.29 1.54
C GLU A 228 -6.06 3.65 2.46
N VAL A 229 -6.24 3.39 3.75
CA VAL A 229 -5.23 3.57 4.79
C VAL A 229 -5.05 2.26 5.55
N ILE A 230 -3.84 1.70 5.45
CA ILE A 230 -3.45 0.47 6.13
C ILE A 230 -3.01 0.80 7.55
N VAL A 231 -3.61 0.14 8.54
CA VAL A 231 -3.16 0.21 9.95
C VAL A 231 -2.46 -1.11 10.28
N GLN A 232 -1.12 -1.09 10.25
CA GLN A 232 -0.34 -2.30 10.37
C GLN A 232 0.49 -2.31 11.67
N PRO A 233 0.42 -3.35 12.51
CA PRO A 233 1.34 -3.50 13.62
C PRO A 233 2.72 -3.96 13.13
N VAL A 234 3.80 -3.46 13.74
CA VAL A 234 5.14 -4.01 13.49
C VAL A 234 5.23 -5.45 13.98
N SER A 235 5.96 -6.28 13.25
CA SER A 235 6.29 -7.65 13.65
C SER A 235 7.78 -7.83 13.89
N ASN A 236 8.11 -8.75 14.79
CA ASN A 236 9.50 -9.13 15.03
C ASN A 236 10.09 -9.79 13.78
N ASN A 237 11.30 -9.39 13.43
CA ASN A 237 12.09 -9.98 12.35
C ASN A 237 13.58 -10.00 12.73
N GLU A 238 14.47 -10.49 11.87
CA GLU A 238 15.90 -10.59 12.16
C GLU A 238 16.55 -9.30 12.67
N ARG A 239 16.06 -8.14 12.23
CA ARG A 239 16.56 -6.79 12.52
C ARG A 239 15.66 -6.00 13.49
N TRP A 240 14.41 -6.43 13.71
CA TRP A 240 13.49 -5.86 14.69
C TRP A 240 13.15 -6.86 15.79
N ARG A 241 13.58 -6.53 17.01
CA ARG A 241 13.26 -7.29 18.23
C ARG A 241 12.58 -6.43 19.30
N GLY A 242 12.01 -5.30 18.89
CA GLY A 242 11.31 -4.35 19.77
C GLY A 242 9.96 -4.86 20.28
N GLY A 243 9.49 -6.01 19.78
CA GLY A 243 8.15 -6.52 20.05
C GLY A 243 7.12 -5.95 19.07
N SER A 244 5.92 -6.51 19.14
CA SER A 244 4.73 -6.04 18.43
C SER A 244 3.80 -5.35 19.42
N PRO A 245 3.04 -4.32 19.01
CA PRO A 245 2.01 -3.75 19.86
C PRO A 245 0.99 -4.83 20.25
N GLY A 246 0.47 -4.73 21.47
CA GLY A 246 -0.63 -5.61 21.91
C GLY A 246 -1.93 -5.30 21.17
N VAL A 247 -2.86 -6.25 21.18
CA VAL A 247 -4.17 -6.16 20.52
C VAL A 247 -4.92 -4.88 20.91
N GLU A 248 -4.95 -4.50 22.19
CA GLU A 248 -5.60 -3.25 22.64
C GLU A 248 -5.02 -1.98 22.01
N ALA A 249 -3.70 -1.97 21.76
CA ALA A 249 -3.06 -0.83 21.09
C ALA A 249 -3.41 -0.80 19.61
N LEU A 250 -3.52 -1.96 18.96
CA LEU A 250 -3.98 -2.05 17.58
C LEU A 250 -5.46 -1.63 17.46
N ARG A 251 -6.36 -2.17 18.30
CA ARG A 251 -7.78 -1.80 18.37
C ARG A 251 -7.97 -0.29 18.45
N ARG A 252 -7.27 0.36 19.37
CA ARG A 252 -7.34 1.83 19.51
C ARG A 252 -6.76 2.57 18.31
N ALA A 253 -5.67 2.10 17.71
CA ALA A 253 -5.10 2.73 16.50
C ALA A 253 -6.06 2.62 15.30
N VAL A 254 -6.72 1.48 15.14
CA VAL A 254 -7.72 1.23 14.09
C VAL A 254 -8.95 2.11 14.30
N ALA A 255 -9.50 2.16 15.51
CA ALA A 255 -10.63 3.03 15.83
C ALA A 255 -10.28 4.51 15.61
N MET A 256 -9.07 4.93 16.01
CA MET A 256 -8.55 6.27 15.72
C MET A 256 -8.49 6.54 14.22
N ALA A 257 -8.00 5.60 13.40
CA ALA A 257 -7.98 5.75 11.95
C ALA A 257 -9.40 5.92 11.39
N ARG A 258 -10.35 5.06 11.79
CA ARG A 258 -11.74 5.16 11.31
C ARG A 258 -12.40 6.47 11.72
N ALA A 259 -12.19 6.95 12.94
CA ALA A 259 -12.76 8.20 13.43
C ALA A 259 -12.15 9.45 12.78
N VAL A 260 -10.84 9.41 12.50
CA VAL A 260 -10.12 10.55 11.90
C VAL A 260 -10.37 10.64 10.40
N LEU A 261 -10.31 9.52 9.69
CA LEU A 261 -10.35 9.51 8.24
C LEU A 261 -11.78 9.71 7.70
N PRO A 262 -11.97 10.44 6.59
CA PRO A 262 -13.26 10.60 5.96
C PRO A 262 -13.88 9.24 5.57
N GLU A 263 -15.21 9.13 5.56
CA GLU A 263 -15.92 7.89 5.20
C GLU A 263 -15.55 7.36 3.80
N SER A 264 -15.10 8.24 2.90
CA SER A 264 -14.54 7.83 1.62
C SER A 264 -13.30 6.95 1.81
N VAL A 265 -12.40 7.24 2.73
CA VAL A 265 -11.17 6.47 2.89
C VAL A 265 -11.46 5.15 3.60
N SER A 266 -11.12 4.05 2.95
CA SER A 266 -11.17 2.71 3.54
C SER A 266 -10.09 2.55 4.61
N VAL A 267 -10.41 1.81 5.67
CA VAL A 267 -9.46 1.43 6.72
C VAL A 267 -9.17 -0.06 6.60
N GLN A 268 -7.94 -0.37 6.17
CA GLN A 268 -7.50 -1.73 5.93
C GLN A 268 -6.70 -2.28 7.10
N VAL A 269 -7.00 -3.53 7.50
CA VAL A 269 -6.12 -4.34 8.35
C VAL A 269 -5.92 -5.72 7.70
N PRO A 270 -4.73 -6.01 7.16
CA PRO A 270 -4.47 -7.26 6.44
C PRO A 270 -4.32 -8.46 7.42
N PRO A 271 -5.07 -9.57 7.23
CA PRO A 271 -5.06 -10.72 8.16
C PRO A 271 -3.70 -11.43 8.28
N ASN A 272 -2.86 -11.37 7.25
CA ASN A 272 -1.50 -11.92 7.24
C ASN A 272 -0.51 -11.11 8.08
N LEU A 273 -0.83 -9.86 8.45
CA LEU A 273 0.07 -8.98 9.23
C LEU A 273 -0.49 -8.63 10.61
N ALA A 274 -1.76 -8.94 10.90
CA ALA A 274 -2.44 -8.51 12.10
C ALA A 274 -3.55 -9.48 12.54
N PRO A 275 -3.89 -9.54 13.84
CA PRO A 275 -5.01 -10.33 14.35
C PRO A 275 -6.35 -9.65 14.00
N VAL A 276 -6.72 -9.69 12.72
CA VAL A 276 -7.85 -8.91 12.16
C VAL A 276 -9.19 -9.18 12.86
N ARG A 277 -9.43 -10.41 13.32
CA ARG A 277 -10.66 -10.77 14.05
C ARG A 277 -10.85 -9.96 15.32
N ASP A 278 -9.74 -9.57 15.96
CA ASP A 278 -9.76 -8.78 17.19
C ASP A 278 -9.99 -7.28 16.93
N VAL A 279 -10.18 -6.84 15.68
CA VAL A 279 -10.40 -5.42 15.32
C VAL A 279 -11.59 -5.19 14.38
N LEU A 280 -12.41 -6.21 14.12
CA LEU A 280 -13.60 -6.11 13.25
C LEU A 280 -14.60 -5.05 13.74
N ASP A 281 -14.73 -4.91 15.05
CA ASP A 281 -15.59 -3.91 15.69
C ASP A 281 -14.97 -2.51 15.76
N CYS A 282 -13.72 -2.34 15.34
CA CYS A 282 -13.00 -1.06 15.36
C CYS A 282 -13.16 -0.27 14.05
N GLY A 283 -14.04 -0.73 13.14
CA GLY A 283 -14.41 -0.01 11.92
C GLY A 283 -13.48 -0.23 10.72
N ILE A 284 -12.81 -1.38 10.65
CA ILE A 284 -12.17 -1.81 9.39
C ILE A 284 -13.25 -2.18 8.38
N ASP A 285 -13.01 -1.84 7.12
CA ASP A 285 -13.88 -2.18 5.99
C ASP A 285 -13.13 -2.97 4.90
N ASP A 286 -11.81 -3.13 5.01
CA ASP A 286 -11.00 -3.84 4.02
C ASP A 286 -9.97 -4.80 4.64
N LEU A 287 -9.86 -5.99 4.04
CA LEU A 287 -8.96 -7.07 4.44
C LEU A 287 -7.67 -7.14 3.60
N GLY A 288 -7.51 -6.22 2.65
CA GLY A 288 -6.38 -6.11 1.75
C GLY A 288 -6.42 -7.05 0.56
N GLY A 289 -5.29 -7.10 -0.13
CA GLY A 289 -5.08 -8.04 -1.22
C GLY A 289 -4.78 -9.46 -0.72
N VAL A 290 -5.17 -10.48 -1.47
CA VAL A 290 -4.80 -11.88 -1.25
C VAL A 290 -4.32 -12.52 -2.54
N SER A 291 -3.23 -13.27 -2.47
CA SER A 291 -2.70 -14.01 -3.62
C SER A 291 -3.01 -15.50 -3.52
N PRO A 292 -3.65 -16.12 -4.53
CA PRO A 292 -3.80 -17.57 -4.61
C PRO A 292 -2.59 -18.27 -5.25
N VAL A 293 -1.58 -17.54 -5.73
CA VAL A 293 -0.53 -18.09 -6.62
C VAL A 293 0.91 -17.71 -6.24
N THR A 294 1.11 -16.76 -5.33
CA THR A 294 2.43 -16.30 -4.85
C THR A 294 2.50 -16.36 -3.33
N ASP A 295 3.71 -16.49 -2.80
CA ASP A 295 3.96 -16.36 -1.36
C ASP A 295 3.84 -14.89 -0.91
N ASP A 296 3.78 -14.64 0.40
CA ASP A 296 3.86 -13.29 0.97
C ASP A 296 5.34 -12.92 1.20
N TYR A 297 5.90 -12.07 0.34
CA TYR A 297 7.28 -11.64 0.47
C TYR A 297 7.48 -10.53 1.50
N ILE A 298 6.40 -9.84 1.90
CA ILE A 298 6.44 -8.83 2.95
C ILE A 298 6.47 -9.52 4.30
N ASN A 299 5.72 -10.60 4.49
CA ASN A 299 5.76 -11.40 5.72
C ASN A 299 6.01 -12.87 5.40
N PRO A 300 7.28 -13.27 5.14
CA PRO A 300 7.61 -14.62 4.66
C PRO A 300 7.29 -15.74 5.66
N ASP A 301 7.05 -15.39 6.92
CA ASP A 301 6.64 -16.34 7.96
C ASP A 301 5.11 -16.64 7.91
N TYR A 302 4.34 -15.97 7.05
CA TYR A 302 2.88 -16.10 6.93
C TYR A 302 2.47 -16.33 5.47
N GLU A 303 1.56 -17.27 5.23
CA GLU A 303 0.94 -17.47 3.91
C GLU A 303 -0.23 -16.48 3.73
N TRP A 304 -0.56 -16.13 2.48
CA TRP A 304 -1.78 -15.37 2.20
C TRP A 304 -3.02 -16.13 2.68
N PRO A 305 -3.98 -15.46 3.34
CA PRO A 305 -5.21 -16.11 3.75
C PRO A 305 -5.98 -16.57 2.52
N ALA A 306 -6.45 -17.82 2.54
CA ALA A 306 -7.32 -18.31 1.48
C ALA A 306 -8.64 -17.51 1.49
N VAL A 307 -9.29 -17.34 0.34
CA VAL A 307 -10.59 -16.63 0.27
C VAL A 307 -11.64 -17.21 1.22
N ARG A 308 -11.56 -18.51 1.54
CA ARG A 308 -12.44 -19.14 2.55
C ARG A 308 -12.20 -18.64 3.97
N GLU A 309 -10.96 -18.29 4.30
CA GLU A 309 -10.62 -17.69 5.59
C GLU A 309 -11.16 -16.27 5.68
N LEU A 310 -11.02 -15.46 4.62
CA LEU A 310 -11.66 -14.15 4.53
C LEU A 310 -13.18 -14.26 4.71
N GLN A 311 -13.81 -15.23 4.05
CA GLN A 311 -15.25 -15.47 4.21
C GLN A 311 -15.60 -15.80 5.68
N SER A 312 -14.77 -16.60 6.35
CA SER A 312 -14.97 -16.91 7.77
C SER A 312 -14.75 -15.70 8.69
N ILE A 313 -13.92 -14.73 8.31
CA ILE A 313 -13.75 -13.47 9.04
C ILE A 313 -15.02 -12.62 8.88
N ALA A 314 -15.52 -12.47 7.66
CA ALA A 314 -16.75 -11.73 7.39
C ALA A 314 -18.00 -12.36 8.02
N ASP A 315 -18.10 -13.69 8.01
CA ASP A 315 -19.18 -14.44 8.67
C ASP A 315 -19.18 -14.21 10.20
N GLU A 316 -18.00 -14.10 10.82
CA GLU A 316 -17.88 -13.77 12.25
C GLU A 316 -18.30 -12.32 12.55
N ALA A 317 -17.93 -11.38 11.67
CA ALA A 317 -18.40 -10.00 11.74
C ALA A 317 -19.91 -9.87 11.43
N GLY A 318 -20.52 -10.88 10.81
CA GLY A 318 -21.94 -10.87 10.44
C GLY A 318 -22.25 -9.98 9.23
N VAL A 319 -21.28 -9.77 8.34
CA VAL A 319 -21.37 -8.86 7.18
C VAL A 319 -20.97 -9.56 5.89
N PRO A 320 -21.44 -9.10 4.71
CA PRO A 320 -21.00 -9.66 3.44
C PRO A 320 -19.51 -9.39 3.19
N LEU A 321 -18.86 -10.35 2.52
CA LEU A 321 -17.53 -10.18 1.93
C LEU A 321 -17.69 -9.88 0.44
N ARG A 322 -17.02 -8.84 -0.05
CA ARG A 322 -17.02 -8.48 -1.48
C ARG A 322 -15.60 -8.41 -2.03
N GLU A 323 -15.43 -8.93 -3.23
CA GLU A 323 -14.20 -8.71 -3.99
C GLU A 323 -14.24 -7.29 -4.57
N ARG A 324 -13.09 -6.63 -4.67
CA ARG A 324 -12.93 -5.33 -5.34
C ARG A 324 -11.75 -5.35 -6.30
N LEU A 325 -11.71 -4.37 -7.19
CA LEU A 325 -10.53 -4.06 -8.00
C LEU A 325 -9.43 -3.40 -7.13
N PRO A 326 -8.18 -3.33 -7.62
CA PRO A 326 -7.11 -2.58 -6.93
C PRO A 326 -7.37 -1.07 -6.82
N VAL A 327 -8.38 -0.57 -7.52
CA VAL A 327 -8.89 0.80 -7.43
C VAL A 327 -10.34 0.75 -6.96
N TYR A 328 -10.68 1.57 -5.97
CA TYR A 328 -12.03 1.62 -5.42
C TYR A 328 -13.00 2.24 -6.42
N GLU A 329 -14.24 1.75 -6.44
CA GLU A 329 -15.26 2.07 -7.45
C GLU A 329 -15.46 3.57 -7.69
N ARG A 330 -15.41 4.38 -6.64
CA ARG A 330 -15.57 5.84 -6.74
C ARG A 330 -14.54 6.54 -7.63
N TYR A 331 -13.39 5.91 -7.87
CA TYR A 331 -12.32 6.43 -8.74
C TYR A 331 -12.43 5.90 -10.17
N LEU A 332 -13.41 5.04 -10.47
CA LEU A 332 -13.68 4.61 -11.85
C LEU A 332 -14.48 5.66 -12.64
N ASP A 333 -15.11 6.58 -11.92
CA ASP A 333 -15.79 7.77 -12.43
C ASP A 333 -14.86 9.01 -12.37
N ASP A 334 -15.18 10.08 -13.10
CA ASP A 334 -14.53 11.40 -13.00
C ASP A 334 -13.00 11.46 -13.24
N ASP A 335 -12.56 10.80 -14.30
CA ASP A 335 -11.22 10.91 -14.88
C ASP A 335 -9.99 10.50 -14.04
N TRP A 336 -10.21 9.91 -12.85
CA TRP A 336 -9.15 9.48 -11.92
C TRP A 336 -8.23 8.37 -12.44
N VAL A 337 -8.79 7.37 -13.11
CA VAL A 337 -8.01 6.32 -13.78
C VAL A 337 -7.74 6.72 -15.23
N SER A 338 -6.61 6.31 -15.81
CA SER A 338 -6.27 6.66 -17.20
C SER A 338 -7.24 6.04 -18.22
N ASP A 339 -7.31 6.61 -19.42
CA ASP A 339 -8.09 6.01 -20.53
C ASP A 339 -7.63 4.58 -20.86
N ARG A 340 -6.33 4.28 -20.67
CA ARG A 340 -5.77 2.94 -20.87
C ARG A 340 -6.33 1.94 -19.87
N VAL A 341 -6.38 2.30 -18.58
CA VAL A 341 -6.97 1.47 -17.52
C VAL A 341 -8.48 1.33 -17.71
N ARG A 342 -9.19 2.43 -18.01
CA ARG A 342 -10.64 2.38 -18.31
C ARG A 342 -10.94 1.48 -19.50
N ALA A 343 -10.12 1.54 -20.55
CA ALA A 343 -10.27 0.67 -21.72
C ALA A 343 -10.05 -0.81 -21.35
N ALA A 344 -9.07 -1.13 -20.51
CA ALA A 344 -8.87 -2.50 -20.02
C ALA A 344 -10.08 -3.01 -19.21
N ILE A 345 -10.62 -2.20 -18.30
CA ILE A 345 -11.83 -2.54 -17.51
C ILE A 345 -13.04 -2.78 -18.43
N ARG A 346 -13.18 -1.99 -19.50
CA ARG A 346 -14.31 -2.04 -20.44
C ARG A 346 -14.11 -2.98 -21.62
N ALA A 347 -12.97 -3.67 -21.72
CA ALA A 347 -12.67 -4.54 -22.85
C ALA A 347 -13.70 -5.68 -22.99
N GLU A 348 -14.09 -6.01 -24.22
CA GLU A 348 -14.95 -7.16 -24.53
C GLU A 348 -14.12 -8.45 -24.69
N ASP A 349 -13.27 -8.72 -23.71
CA ASP A 349 -12.45 -9.93 -23.59
C ASP A 349 -12.60 -10.56 -22.19
N ALA A 350 -11.94 -11.70 -21.98
CA ALA A 350 -12.03 -12.44 -20.72
C ALA A 350 -11.52 -11.64 -19.50
N ALA A 351 -10.58 -10.71 -19.69
CA ALA A 351 -10.08 -9.87 -18.60
C ALA A 351 -11.10 -8.79 -18.25
N GLY A 352 -11.60 -8.06 -19.25
CA GLY A 352 -12.65 -7.06 -19.07
C GLY A 352 -13.93 -7.64 -18.48
N GLU A 353 -14.35 -8.85 -18.90
CA GLU A 353 -15.48 -9.56 -18.29
C GLU A 353 -15.23 -9.88 -16.80
N ARG A 354 -14.02 -10.32 -16.44
CA ARG A 354 -13.64 -10.58 -15.06
C ARG A 354 -13.64 -9.31 -14.21
N TYR A 355 -13.13 -8.20 -14.73
CA TYR A 355 -13.14 -6.93 -14.00
C TYR A 355 -14.56 -6.43 -13.75
N ARG A 356 -15.44 -6.48 -14.76
CA ARG A 356 -16.83 -6.04 -14.60
C ARG A 356 -17.63 -6.95 -13.68
N ALA A 357 -17.36 -8.26 -13.68
CA ALA A 357 -17.98 -9.19 -12.74
C ALA A 357 -17.62 -8.93 -11.26
N VAL A 358 -16.51 -8.23 -10.99
CA VAL A 358 -16.14 -7.76 -9.64
C VAL A 358 -16.87 -6.46 -9.27
N LEU A 359 -17.30 -5.67 -10.26
CA LEU A 359 -18.00 -4.39 -10.06
C LEU A 359 -19.54 -4.51 -10.05
N ASP A 360 -20.08 -5.66 -10.46
CA ASP A 360 -21.51 -5.99 -10.48
C ASP A 360 -21.94 -6.69 -9.17
#